data_AF-A0A090LIC6-F1
#
_entry.id   AF-A0A090LIC6-F1
#
_cell.length_a   1.000
_cell.length_b   1.000
_cell.length_c   1.000
_cell.angle_alpha   90.00
_cell.angle_beta   90.00
_cell.angle_gamma   90.00
#
_symmetry.space_group_name_H-M   'P 1'
#
loop_
_entity.id
_entity.type
_entity.pdbx_description
1 polymer ?
#
loop_
_entity_poly.entity_id
_entity_poly.type
_entity_poly.pdbx_seq_one_letter_code
_entity_poly.pdbx_strand_id
1 'polypeptide(L)'
;MILKIKRYPTCCLFIIIIIFQASLQNSTPRKYKIVKTCKFDNLDYKNVLELICIQCHEFFSYTSPNLRAQCRTNCFDNSIFIKCLNIFEPHNIK
;
A
#
# COMPACT_ATOMS: atom_id res chain seq x y z
N MET A 1 -35.79 36.54 10.26
CA MET A 1 -34.40 36.98 10.02
C MET A 1 -33.96 36.35 8.70
N ILE A 2 -33.93 37.12 7.62
CA ILE A 2 -33.74 36.63 6.24
C ILE A 2 -32.23 36.63 5.94
N LEU A 3 -31.65 35.46 5.64
CA LEU A 3 -30.24 35.34 5.26
C LEU A 3 -29.96 36.03 3.93
N LYS A 4 -29.23 37.15 3.96
CA LYS A 4 -28.65 37.80 2.78
C LYS A 4 -27.46 36.99 2.27
N ILE A 5 -27.70 36.15 1.26
CA ILE A 5 -26.64 35.50 0.47
C ILE A 5 -25.92 36.60 -0.32
N LYS A 6 -24.74 37.00 0.16
CA LYS A 6 -23.82 37.90 -0.55
C LYS A 6 -23.35 37.19 -1.82
N ARG A 7 -23.67 37.76 -2.97
CA ARG A 7 -23.15 37.39 -4.30
C ARG A 7 -21.64 37.71 -4.29
N TYR A 8 -20.84 36.74 -3.85
CA TYR A 8 -19.38 36.86 -3.87
C TYR A 8 -18.93 37.00 -5.33
N PRO A 9 -17.98 37.90 -5.64
CA PRO A 9 -17.47 38.04 -7.00
C PRO A 9 -16.93 36.68 -7.44
N THR A 10 -17.28 36.26 -8.64
CA THR A 10 -16.85 34.99 -9.24
C THR A 10 -15.33 34.77 -9.11
N CYS A 11 -14.54 35.85 -9.06
CA CYS A 11 -13.11 35.83 -8.74
C CYS A 11 -12.76 35.06 -7.45
N CYS A 12 -13.53 35.17 -6.37
CA CYS A 12 -13.20 34.49 -5.11
C CYS A 12 -13.41 32.97 -5.17
N LEU A 13 -14.39 32.50 -5.96
CA LEU A 13 -14.60 31.07 -6.19
C LEU A 13 -13.46 30.48 -7.04
N PHE A 14 -12.99 31.21 -8.05
CA PHE A 14 -11.84 30.78 -8.84
C PHE A 14 -10.57 30.66 -8.00
N ILE A 15 -10.32 31.57 -7.06
CA ILE A 15 -9.14 31.51 -6.17
C ILE A 15 -9.17 30.24 -5.30
N ILE A 16 -10.33 29.84 -4.77
CA ILE A 16 -10.46 28.62 -3.96
C ILE A 16 -10.21 27.36 -4.80
N ILE A 17 -10.69 27.34 -6.06
CA ILE A 17 -10.47 26.22 -6.99
C ILE A 17 -8.99 26.08 -7.37
N ILE A 18 -8.29 27.20 -7.58
CA ILE A 18 -6.84 27.21 -7.89
C ILE A 18 -6.02 26.65 -6.72
N ILE A 19 -6.35 27.01 -5.48
CA ILE A 19 -5.66 26.50 -4.28
C ILE A 19 -5.90 24.99 -4.10
N PHE A 20 -7.10 24.50 -4.43
CA PHE A 20 -7.45 23.08 -4.26
C PHE A 20 -6.71 22.15 -5.24
N GLN A 21 -6.51 22.57 -6.50
CA GLN A 21 -5.79 21.79 -7.51
C GLN A 21 -4.31 21.57 -7.15
N ALA A 22 -3.69 22.54 -6.45
CA ALA A 22 -2.30 22.44 -6.02
C ALA A 22 -2.05 21.30 -5.01
N SER A 23 -3.08 20.85 -4.28
CA SER A 23 -2.96 19.78 -3.27
C SER A 23 -3.06 18.36 -3.85
N LEU A 24 -3.58 18.18 -5.08
CA LEU A 24 -3.87 16.86 -5.68
C LEU A 24 -2.71 16.27 -6.51
N GLN A 25 -1.63 17.02 -6.74
CA GLN A 25 -0.49 16.56 -7.57
C GLN A 25 0.70 16.01 -6.77
N ASN A 26 0.48 15.57 -5.53
CA ASN A 26 1.50 14.87 -4.73
C ASN A 26 1.62 13.37 -5.04
N SER A 27 1.14 12.92 -6.21
CA SER A 27 1.46 11.60 -6.74
C SER A 27 2.80 11.67 -7.46
N THR A 28 3.89 11.52 -6.68
CA THR A 28 5.19 11.18 -7.25
C THR A 28 5.01 10.04 -8.26
N PRO A 29 5.59 10.12 -9.48
CA PRO A 29 5.56 9.00 -10.39
C PRO A 29 6.27 7.84 -9.70
N ARG A 30 5.51 6.82 -9.25
CA ARG A 30 6.10 5.61 -8.68
C ARG A 30 7.06 5.06 -9.73
N LYS A 31 8.37 5.19 -9.47
CA LYS A 31 9.38 4.50 -10.27
C LYS A 31 9.04 3.02 -10.21
N TYR A 32 8.48 2.49 -11.29
CA TYR A 32 8.19 1.07 -11.42
C TYR A 32 9.54 0.37 -11.49
N LYS A 33 10.04 -0.05 -10.33
CA LYS A 33 11.21 -0.92 -10.23
C LYS A 33 10.81 -2.18 -10.98
N ILE A 34 11.50 -2.51 -12.07
CA ILE A 34 11.33 -3.76 -12.80
C ILE A 34 11.54 -4.88 -11.78
N VAL A 35 10.43 -5.43 -11.30
CA VAL A 35 10.44 -6.52 -10.32
C VAL A 35 10.98 -7.71 -11.08
N LYS A 36 12.10 -8.28 -10.63
CA LYS A 36 12.57 -9.57 -11.12
C LYS A 36 11.41 -10.55 -10.95
N THR A 37 10.80 -10.96 -12.06
CA THR A 37 9.61 -11.79 -12.05
C THR A 37 10.03 -13.19 -11.65
N CYS A 38 9.54 -13.64 -10.51
CA CYS A 38 9.75 -15.00 -10.06
C CYS A 38 8.97 -15.95 -10.96
N LYS A 39 9.65 -16.97 -11.48
CA LYS A 39 9.02 -17.98 -12.32
C LYS A 39 8.33 -18.99 -11.40
N PHE A 40 7.00 -19.03 -11.46
CA PHE A 40 6.18 -20.01 -10.76
C PHE A 40 5.46 -20.86 -11.80
N ASP A 41 5.65 -22.17 -11.72
CA ASP A 41 4.92 -23.11 -12.57
C ASP A 41 3.49 -23.37 -12.03
N ASN A 42 3.31 -23.21 -10.71
CA ASN A 42 2.02 -23.33 -10.05
C ASN A 42 1.53 -21.95 -9.56
N LEU A 43 0.39 -21.51 -10.09
CA LEU A 43 -0.21 -20.21 -9.75
C LEU A 43 -0.81 -20.19 -8.33
N ASP A 44 -1.36 -21.31 -7.87
CA ASP A 44 -1.94 -21.43 -6.54
C ASP A 44 -0.87 -21.28 -5.46
N TYR A 45 0.27 -21.92 -5.66
CA TYR A 45 1.43 -21.76 -4.78
C TYR A 45 1.85 -20.29 -4.68
N LYS A 46 1.99 -19.60 -5.82
CA LYS A 46 2.28 -18.16 -5.84
C LYS A 46 1.22 -17.36 -5.07
N ASN A 47 -0.06 -17.68 -5.26
CA ASN A 47 -1.15 -16.96 -4.59
C ASN A 47 -1.12 -17.14 -3.06
N VAL A 48 -0.74 -18.32 -2.57
CA VAL A 48 -0.55 -18.56 -1.13
C VAL A 48 0.60 -17.72 -0.58
N LEU A 49 1.75 -17.70 -1.27
CA LEU A 49 2.90 -16.86 -0.86
C LEU A 49 2.51 -15.38 -0.80
N GLU A 50 1.74 -14.92 -1.79
CA GLU A 50 1.23 -13.56 -1.87
C GLU A 50 0.26 -13.22 -0.74
N LEU A 51 -0.62 -14.16 -0.39
CA LEU A 51 -1.58 -14.01 0.71
C LEU A 51 -0.87 -13.88 2.05
N ILE A 52 0.15 -14.69 2.31
CA ILE A 52 0.97 -14.61 3.53
C ILE A 52 1.60 -13.23 3.66
N CYS A 53 2.17 -12.68 2.58
CA CYS A 53 2.76 -11.35 2.59
C CYS A 53 1.72 -10.22 2.81
N ILE A 54 0.49 -10.38 2.32
CA ILE A 54 -0.60 -9.42 2.55
C ILE A 54 -1.01 -9.46 4.02
N GLN A 55 -1.32 -10.65 4.54
CA GLN A 55 -1.79 -10.83 5.91
C GLN A 55 -0.73 -10.38 6.92
N CYS A 56 0.53 -10.74 6.69
CA CYS A 56 1.64 -10.29 7.52
C CYS A 56 1.79 -8.76 7.51
N HIS A 57 1.66 -8.13 6.33
CA HIS A 57 1.67 -6.66 6.25
C HIS A 57 0.52 -6.03 7.02
N GLU A 58 -0.68 -6.62 7.01
CA GLU A 58 -1.80 -6.09 7.78
C GLU A 58 -1.49 -6.11 9.28
N PHE A 59 -0.95 -7.21 9.79
CA PHE A 59 -0.58 -7.33 11.21
C PHE A 59 0.49 -6.32 11.66
N PHE A 60 1.51 -6.07 10.84
CA PHE A 60 2.60 -5.14 11.18
C PHE A 60 2.54 -3.83 10.40
N SER A 61 1.38 -3.47 9.86
CA SER A 61 1.20 -2.27 9.04
C SER A 61 1.62 -0.99 9.77
N TYR A 62 1.41 -0.96 11.08
CA TYR A 62 1.83 0.13 11.96
C TYR A 62 3.37 0.25 12.08
N THR A 63 4.06 -0.88 12.25
CA THR A 63 5.49 -0.91 12.53
C THR A 63 6.35 -0.97 11.26
N SER A 64 5.80 -1.48 10.17
CA SER A 64 6.54 -1.75 8.93
C SER A 64 5.64 -1.61 7.69
N PRO A 65 5.42 -0.39 7.19
CA PRO A 65 4.52 -0.14 6.06
C PRO A 65 5.02 -0.73 4.72
N ASN A 66 6.31 -1.05 4.63
CA ASN A 66 6.91 -1.64 3.42
C ASN A 66 7.04 -3.17 3.49
N LEU A 67 6.49 -3.81 4.53
CA LEU A 67 6.67 -5.24 4.78
C LEU A 67 6.22 -6.11 3.60
N ARG A 68 5.09 -5.77 2.96
CA ARG A 68 4.57 -6.51 1.81
C ARG A 68 5.56 -6.54 0.64
N ALA A 69 6.18 -5.40 0.35
CA ALA A 69 7.15 -5.29 -0.74
C ALA A 69 8.44 -6.04 -0.41
N GLN A 70 8.89 -5.96 0.84
CA GLN A 70 10.06 -6.69 1.33
C GLN A 70 9.83 -8.21 1.32
N CYS A 71 8.64 -8.66 1.71
CA CYS A 71 8.26 -10.06 1.75
C CYS A 71 8.34 -10.74 0.37
N ARG A 72 7.98 -10.03 -0.70
CA ARG A 72 8.06 -10.52 -2.10
C ARG A 72 9.47 -10.48 -2.69
N THR A 73 10.46 -9.93 -1.99
CA THR A 73 11.83 -9.84 -2.53
C THR A 73 12.47 -11.21 -2.67
N ASN A 74 13.41 -11.33 -3.61
CA ASN A 74 14.16 -12.55 -3.85
C ASN A 74 13.27 -13.82 -3.98
N CYS A 75 12.10 -13.69 -4.61
CA CYS A 75 11.18 -14.80 -4.79
C CYS A 75 10.74 -15.49 -3.51
N PHE A 76 10.42 -14.69 -2.48
CA PHE A 76 10.00 -15.15 -1.15
C PHE A 76 11.09 -15.92 -0.40
N ASP A 77 12.30 -16.02 -0.96
CA ASP A 77 13.48 -16.55 -0.29
C ASP A 77 14.21 -15.42 0.45
N ASN A 78 13.62 -14.96 1.54
CA ASN A 78 14.19 -13.94 2.40
C ASN A 78 13.73 -14.13 3.84
N SER A 79 14.49 -13.59 4.78
CA SER A 79 14.19 -13.71 6.21
C SER A 79 12.87 -13.06 6.63
N ILE A 80 12.36 -12.09 5.87
CA ILE A 80 11.08 -11.42 6.17
C ILE A 80 9.92 -12.38 5.88
N PHE A 81 9.97 -13.08 4.76
CA PHE A 81 8.98 -14.09 4.41
C PHE A 81 8.94 -15.22 5.45
N ILE A 82 10.10 -15.74 5.87
CA ILE A 82 10.17 -16.78 6.90
C ILE A 82 9.59 -16.29 8.24
N LYS A 83 9.91 -15.06 8.65
CA LYS A 83 9.30 -14.46 9.85
C LYS A 83 7.78 -14.36 9.73
N CYS A 84 7.28 -13.97 8.56
CA CYS A 84 5.84 -13.93 8.29
C CYS A 84 5.22 -15.32 8.35
N LEU A 85 5.89 -16.33 7.79
CA LEU A 85 5.41 -17.72 7.80
C LEU A 85 5.31 -18.28 9.22
N ASN A 86 6.32 -18.01 10.06
CA ASN A 86 6.37 -18.48 11.45
C ASN A 86 5.21 -17.98 12.32
N ILE A 87 4.55 -16.89 11.93
CA ILE A 87 3.35 -16.40 12.65
C ILE A 87 2.13 -17.28 12.38
N PHE A 88 2.08 -17.89 11.20
CA PHE A 88 0.99 -18.78 10.78
C PHE A 88 1.32 -20.25 11.05
N GLU A 89 2.58 -20.58 11.31
CA GLU A 89 2.98 -21.92 11.69
C GLU A 89 2.41 -22.26 13.06
N PRO A 90 1.68 -23.39 13.21
CA PRO A 90 1.24 -23.83 14.51
C PRO A 90 2.48 -24.12 15.35
N HIS A 91 2.73 -23.28 16.37
CA HIS A 91 3.66 -23.65 17.41
C HIS A 91 3.17 -24.95 18.02
N ASN A 92 3.87 -26.07 17.74
CA ASN A 92 3.63 -27.33 18.43
C ASN A 92 4.01 -27.11 19.90
N ILE A 93 3.06 -26.61 20.68
CA ILE A 93 3.13 -26.58 22.14
C ILE A 93 3.06 -28.04 22.55
N LYS A 94 4.23 -28.62 22.79
CA LYS A 94 4.39 -29.97 23.30
C LYS A 94 4.25 -29.98 24.82
#